data_AF-A0A1G1H2X6-F1
#
_entry.id   AF-A0A1G1H2X6-F1
#
_cell.length_a   1.000
_cell.length_b   1.000
_cell.length_c   1.000
_cell.angle_alpha   90.00
_cell.angle_beta   90.00
_cell.angle_gamma   90.00
#
_symmetry.space_group_name_H-M   'P 1'
#
loop_
_entity.id
_entity.type
_entity.pdbx_description
1 polymer ?
#
loop_
_entity_poly.entity_id
_entity_poly.type
_entity_poly.pdbx_seq_one_letter_code
_entity_poly.pdbx_strand_id
1 'polypeptide(L)'
;MDVWKFERLISEADALWNENKQTEAIQLSEKAINIYKGNYLKEDRQPYTLSLRERLKGRFVRSLIRTGRYWEDTGDIKKAAELYQKGIEVDNLCEEIYQQLILCYQRLGLRAEAMAAYNRCRNAMTAFLNSEPSVKTKEIYQRIVD
;
A
#
# COMPACT_ATOMS: atom_id res chain seq x y z
N MET A 1 5.78 19.04 6.78
CA MET A 1 6.08 17.62 6.49
C MET A 1 7.09 17.56 5.36
N ASP A 2 8.12 16.71 5.43
CA ASP A 2 9.35 16.84 4.61
C ASP A 2 9.41 15.80 3.47
N VAL A 3 9.13 16.25 2.24
CA VAL A 3 9.21 15.44 1.00
C VAL A 3 10.61 14.88 0.80
N TRP A 4 11.64 15.70 1.05
CA TRP A 4 13.04 15.31 0.88
C TRP A 4 13.42 14.20 1.86
N LYS A 5 12.92 14.26 3.09
CA LYS A 5 13.11 13.19 4.07
C LYS A 5 12.49 11.88 3.62
N PHE A 6 11.28 11.91 3.05
CA PHE A 6 10.64 10.72 2.51
C PHE A 6 11.43 10.14 1.32
N GLU A 7 11.80 10.98 0.35
CA GLU A 7 12.57 10.54 -0.82
C GLU A 7 13.92 9.94 -0.45
N ARG A 8 14.62 10.57 0.51
CA ARG A 8 15.89 10.09 1.02
C ARG A 8 15.73 8.71 1.68
N LEU A 9 14.76 8.55 2.58
CA LEU A 9 14.54 7.28 3.28
C LEU A 9 14.17 6.14 2.32
N ILE A 10 13.32 6.40 1.31
CA ILE A 10 13.02 5.36 0.32
C ILE A 10 14.25 5.03 -0.53
N SER A 11 15.03 6.04 -0.95
CA SER A 11 16.23 5.77 -1.76
C SER A 11 17.28 4.97 -0.99
N GLU A 12 17.48 5.28 0.30
CA GLU A 12 18.36 4.50 1.18
C GLU A 12 17.80 3.07 1.39
N ALA A 13 16.50 2.93 1.60
CA ALA A 13 15.86 1.62 1.74
C ALA A 13 15.99 0.77 0.46
N ASP A 14 15.76 1.36 -0.71
CA ASP A 14 15.88 0.71 -2.03
C ASP A 14 17.31 0.18 -2.25
N ALA A 15 18.33 0.94 -1.84
CA ALA A 15 19.73 0.51 -1.93
C ALA A 15 20.01 -0.70 -1.03
N LEU A 16 19.61 -0.64 0.25
CA LEU A 16 19.78 -1.75 1.19
C LEU A 16 19.08 -3.02 0.73
N TRP A 17 17.90 -2.84 0.15
CA TRP A 17 17.13 -3.89 -0.47
C TRP A 17 17.86 -4.58 -1.63
N ASN A 18 18.62 -3.84 -2.44
CA ASN A 18 19.43 -4.39 -3.53
C ASN A 18 20.71 -5.06 -3.01
N GLU A 19 21.20 -4.62 -1.85
CA GLU A 19 22.34 -5.23 -1.15
C GLU A 19 21.95 -6.45 -0.29
N ASN A 20 20.69 -6.91 -0.35
CA ASN A 20 20.12 -7.98 0.49
C ASN A 20 20.20 -7.72 2.01
N LYS A 21 20.33 -6.45 2.42
CA LYS A 21 20.30 -6.00 3.83
C LYS A 21 18.86 -5.80 4.28
N GLN A 22 18.11 -6.90 4.33
CA GLN A 22 16.65 -6.87 4.49
C GLN A 22 16.21 -6.22 5.81
N THR A 23 16.89 -6.50 6.91
CA THR A 23 16.54 -5.96 8.23
C THR A 23 16.64 -4.43 8.27
N GLU A 24 17.74 -3.86 7.77
CA GLU A 24 17.89 -2.40 7.69
C GLU A 24 16.94 -1.77 6.66
N ALA A 25 16.74 -2.44 5.52
CA ALA A 25 15.84 -1.98 4.47
C ALA A 25 14.39 -1.84 4.99
N ILE A 26 13.94 -2.80 5.80
CA ILE A 26 12.61 -2.78 6.42
C ILE A 26 12.47 -1.63 7.40
N GLN A 27 13.46 -1.40 8.26
CA GLN A 27 13.43 -0.29 9.22
C GLN A 27 13.33 1.08 8.52
N LEU A 28 14.07 1.28 7.43
CA LEU A 28 13.98 2.52 6.66
C LEU A 28 12.67 2.63 5.88
N SER A 29 12.18 1.53 5.31
CA SER A 29 10.90 1.49 4.60
C SER A 29 9.73 1.85 5.54
N GLU A 30 9.66 1.24 6.72
CA GLU A 30 8.62 1.54 7.72
C GLU A 30 8.67 3.01 8.18
N LYS A 31 9.88 3.56 8.37
CA LYS A 31 10.06 4.99 8.68
C LYS A 31 9.55 5.88 7.56
N ALA A 32 9.87 5.56 6.30
CA ALA A 32 9.41 6.31 5.14
C ALA A 32 7.88 6.28 5.02
N ILE A 33 7.28 5.09 5.14
CA ILE A 33 5.83 4.87 5.06
C ILE A 33 5.10 5.68 6.13
N ASN A 34 5.60 5.70 7.38
CA ASN A 34 4.95 6.42 8.47
C ASN A 34 4.96 7.96 8.29
N ILE A 35 5.97 8.50 7.62
CA ILE A 35 6.10 9.93 7.36
C ILE A 35 5.21 10.36 6.17
N TYR A 36 4.97 9.46 5.22
CA TYR A 36 4.18 9.77 4.02
C TYR A 36 2.68 9.80 4.33
N LYS A 37 2.03 10.96 4.14
CA LYS A 37 0.58 11.14 4.41
C LYS A 37 -0.29 11.34 3.17
N GLY A 38 0.22 11.12 1.96
CA GLY A 38 -0.54 11.21 0.70
C GLY A 38 -1.02 12.62 0.27
N ASN A 39 -1.00 13.60 1.19
CA ASN A 39 -1.60 14.93 0.99
C ASN A 39 -0.61 16.03 0.59
N TYR A 40 0.66 15.71 0.31
CA TYR A 40 1.76 16.68 0.22
C TYR A 40 1.54 17.88 -0.71
N LEU A 41 0.61 17.79 -1.67
CA LEU A 41 0.45 18.81 -2.70
C LEU A 41 -1.02 19.18 -2.96
N LYS A 42 -1.97 18.83 -2.07
CA LYS A 42 -3.42 18.96 -2.34
C LYS A 42 -3.86 20.37 -2.80
N GLU A 43 -3.15 21.41 -2.39
CA GLU A 43 -3.47 22.81 -2.65
C GLU A 43 -2.80 23.37 -3.92
N ASP A 44 -1.75 22.74 -4.43
CA ASP A 44 -1.02 23.20 -5.61
C ASP A 44 -1.28 22.28 -6.81
N ARG A 45 -2.08 22.76 -7.77
CA ARG A 45 -2.50 22.04 -8.98
C ARG A 45 -1.63 22.35 -10.21
N GLN A 46 -0.43 22.91 -10.03
CA GLN A 46 0.47 23.13 -11.16
C GLN A 46 0.87 21.78 -11.81
N PRO A 47 1.06 21.71 -13.15
CA PRO A 47 1.39 20.46 -13.83
C PRO A 47 2.66 19.75 -13.28
N TYR A 48 3.65 20.51 -12.83
CA TYR A 48 4.88 19.98 -12.21
C TYR A 48 4.64 19.34 -10.83
N THR A 49 3.68 19.85 -10.05
CA THR A 49 3.34 19.26 -8.74
C THR A 49 2.54 17.98 -8.90
N LEU A 50 1.74 17.86 -9.97
CA LEU A 50 1.03 16.62 -10.30
C LEU A 50 1.99 15.47 -10.64
N SER A 51 2.99 15.70 -11.51
CA SER A 51 3.96 14.65 -11.89
C SER A 51 4.82 14.21 -10.70
N LEU A 52 5.23 15.15 -9.85
CA LEU A 52 5.94 14.84 -8.61
C LEU A 52 5.08 14.00 -7.67
N ARG A 53 3.80 14.34 -7.50
CA ARG A 53 2.88 13.61 -6.63
C ARG A 53 2.74 12.15 -7.05
N GLU A 54 2.45 11.91 -8.33
CA GLU A 54 2.29 10.56 -8.86
C GLU A 54 3.58 9.74 -8.74
N ARG A 55 4.74 10.36 -8.97
CA ARG A 55 6.04 9.73 -8.75
C ARG A 55 6.24 9.30 -7.30
N LEU A 56 5.98 10.19 -6.33
CA LEU A 56 6.12 9.89 -4.90
C LEU A 56 5.12 8.82 -4.44
N LYS A 57 3.88 8.89 -4.94
CA LYS A 57 2.83 7.90 -4.69
C LYS A 57 3.25 6.52 -5.19
N GLY A 58 3.76 6.43 -6.41
CA GLY A 58 4.28 5.18 -6.96
C GLY A 58 5.44 4.59 -6.13
N ARG A 59 6.35 5.44 -5.64
CA ARG A 59 7.43 4.99 -4.73
C ARG A 59 6.89 4.48 -3.39
N PHE A 60 5.92 5.19 -2.81
CA PHE A 60 5.25 4.77 -1.59
C PHE A 60 4.62 3.39 -1.74
N VAL A 61 3.78 3.20 -2.77
CA VAL A 61 3.09 1.92 -3.02
C VAL A 61 4.09 0.78 -3.18
N ARG A 62 5.15 0.95 -3.99
CA ARG A 62 6.18 -0.09 -4.17
C ARG A 62 6.88 -0.44 -2.85
N SER A 63 7.27 0.56 -2.06
CA SER A 63 7.95 0.34 -0.78
C SER A 63 7.02 -0.36 0.22
N LEU A 64 5.74 0.05 0.27
CA LEU A 64 4.70 -0.56 1.11
C LEU A 64 4.49 -2.03 0.75
N ILE A 65 4.31 -2.34 -0.54
CA ILE A 65 4.08 -3.71 -1.02
C ILE A 65 5.28 -4.60 -0.73
N ARG A 66 6.50 -4.13 -1.01
CA ARG A 66 7.73 -4.88 -0.74
C ARG A 66 7.93 -5.15 0.76
N THR A 67 7.66 -4.16 1.61
CA THR A 67 7.76 -4.29 3.07
C THR A 67 6.70 -5.24 3.61
N GLY A 68 5.46 -5.18 3.11
CA GLY A 68 4.40 -6.10 3.51
C GLY A 68 4.68 -7.53 3.08
N ARG A 69 5.20 -7.74 1.85
CA ARG A 69 5.66 -9.04 1.36
C ARG A 69 6.71 -9.67 2.26
N TYR A 70 7.68 -8.88 2.73
CA TYR A 70 8.66 -9.36 3.69
C TYR A 70 8.02 -9.86 4.99
N TRP A 71 7.06 -9.12 5.55
CA TRP A 71 6.33 -9.56 6.73
C TRP A 71 5.50 -10.81 6.46
N GLU A 72 4.90 -10.92 5.26
CA GLU A 72 4.22 -12.14 4.84
C GLU A 72 5.17 -13.35 4.78
N ASP A 73 6.32 -13.18 4.12
CA ASP A 73 7.31 -14.24 3.89
C ASP A 73 8.01 -14.68 5.20
N THR A 74 8.13 -13.78 6.17
CA THR A 74 8.66 -14.08 7.52
C THR A 74 7.59 -14.63 8.47
N GLY A 75 6.34 -14.75 8.01
CA GLY A 75 5.23 -15.35 8.75
C GLY A 75 4.45 -14.38 9.64
N ASP A 76 4.85 -13.12 9.74
CA ASP A 76 4.11 -12.09 10.48
C ASP A 76 3.02 -11.44 9.60
N ILE A 77 2.04 -12.28 9.22
CA ILE A 77 0.92 -11.86 8.35
C ILE A 77 0.10 -10.73 9.00
N LYS A 78 0.03 -10.67 10.34
CA LYS A 78 -0.68 -9.61 11.07
C LYS A 78 -0.01 -8.26 10.84
N LYS A 79 1.32 -8.20 10.96
CA LYS A 79 2.07 -6.97 10.70
C LYS A 79 1.96 -6.53 9.24
N ALA A 80 1.93 -7.46 8.29
CA ALA A 80 1.64 -7.15 6.89
C ALA A 80 0.25 -6.52 6.72
N ALA A 81 -0.79 -7.10 7.34
CA ALA A 81 -2.15 -6.56 7.28
C ALA A 81 -2.25 -5.14 7.86
N GLU A 82 -1.64 -4.88 9.03
CA GLU A 82 -1.57 -3.54 9.63
C GLU A 82 -0.88 -2.52 8.71
N LEU A 83 0.19 -2.94 8.04
CA LEU A 83 0.90 -2.11 7.08
C LEU A 83 0.01 -1.75 5.89
N TYR A 84 -0.71 -2.72 5.31
CA TYR A 84 -1.62 -2.48 4.20
C TYR A 84 -2.82 -1.62 4.58
N GLN A 85 -3.36 -1.77 5.79
CA GLN A 85 -4.39 -0.87 6.31
C GLN A 85 -3.92 0.59 6.32
N LYS A 86 -2.71 0.86 6.85
CA LYS A 86 -2.10 2.20 6.81
C LYS A 86 -1.92 2.71 5.38
N GLY A 87 -1.54 1.82 4.46
CA GLY A 87 -1.47 2.14 3.04
C GLY A 87 -2.78 2.65 2.45
N ILE A 88 -3.91 2.02 2.80
CA ILE A 88 -5.25 2.40 2.34
C ILE A 88 -5.68 3.75 2.93
N GLU A 89 -5.24 4.10 4.14
CA GLU A 89 -5.51 5.44 4.73
C GLU A 89 -4.79 6.55 3.94
N VAL A 90 -3.64 6.25 3.36
CA VAL A 90 -2.87 7.17 2.52
C VAL A 90 -3.45 7.25 1.11
N ASP A 91 -3.74 6.09 0.50
CA ASP A 91 -4.28 5.98 -0.84
C ASP A 91 -5.40 4.93 -0.90
N ASN A 92 -6.62 5.41 -0.73
CA ASN A 92 -7.80 4.57 -0.76
C ASN A 92 -8.23 4.12 -2.17
N LEU A 93 -7.50 4.54 -3.22
CA LEU A 93 -7.73 4.15 -4.62
C LEU A 93 -6.70 3.14 -5.15
N CYS A 94 -5.72 2.71 -4.35
CA CYS A 94 -4.79 1.67 -4.79
C CYS A 94 -5.39 0.28 -4.62
N GLU A 95 -5.94 -0.30 -5.70
CA GLU A 95 -6.46 -1.67 -5.68
C GLU A 95 -5.42 -2.69 -5.20
N GLU A 96 -4.14 -2.52 -5.57
CA GLU A 96 -3.08 -3.46 -5.22
C GLU A 96 -2.92 -3.61 -3.70
N ILE A 97 -3.07 -2.52 -2.93
CA ILE A 97 -2.99 -2.55 -1.46
C ILE A 97 -4.19 -3.33 -0.89
N TYR A 98 -5.40 -3.11 -1.41
CA TYR A 98 -6.56 -3.90 -1.01
C TYR A 98 -6.36 -5.38 -1.32
N GLN A 99 -5.83 -5.72 -2.50
CA GLN A 99 -5.57 -7.11 -2.87
C GLN A 99 -4.65 -7.80 -1.85
N GLN A 100 -3.54 -7.16 -1.45
CA GLN A 100 -2.65 -7.76 -0.45
C GLN A 100 -3.31 -7.86 0.94
N LEU A 101 -4.07 -6.84 1.37
CA LEU A 101 -4.79 -6.88 2.64
C LEU A 101 -5.83 -8.02 2.68
N ILE A 102 -6.59 -8.18 1.60
CA ILE A 102 -7.60 -9.24 1.46
C ILE A 102 -6.92 -10.63 1.55
N LEU A 103 -5.79 -10.81 0.87
CA LEU A 103 -5.00 -12.05 0.94
C LEU A 103 -4.44 -12.31 2.34
N CYS A 104 -3.99 -11.27 3.05
CA CYS A 104 -3.53 -11.39 4.44
C CYS A 104 -4.67 -11.86 5.35
N TYR A 105 -5.86 -11.27 5.24
CA TYR A 105 -7.02 -11.68 6.01
C TYR A 105 -7.47 -13.11 5.70
N GLN A 106 -7.42 -13.54 4.44
CA GLN A 106 -7.68 -14.95 4.09
C GLN A 106 -6.71 -15.89 4.81
N ARG A 107 -5.40 -15.61 4.79
CA ARG A 107 -4.39 -16.43 5.47
C ARG A 107 -4.56 -16.45 6.99
N LEU A 108 -5.11 -15.38 7.56
CA LEU A 108 -5.43 -15.28 8.99
C LEU A 108 -6.77 -15.93 9.36
N GLY A 109 -7.55 -16.45 8.40
CA GLY A 109 -8.89 -16.99 8.64
C GLY A 109 -9.97 -15.93 8.91
N LEU A 110 -9.66 -14.65 8.66
CA LEU A 110 -10.50 -13.49 8.93
C LEU A 110 -11.40 -13.18 7.73
N ARG A 111 -12.35 -14.09 7.46
CA ARG A 111 -13.21 -14.04 6.26
C ARG A 111 -14.06 -12.76 6.20
N ALA A 112 -14.63 -12.34 7.33
CA ALA A 112 -15.48 -11.15 7.40
C ALA A 112 -14.69 -9.88 7.07
N GLU A 113 -13.47 -9.76 7.59
CA GLU A 113 -12.55 -8.65 7.35
C GLU A 113 -12.08 -8.62 5.90
N ALA A 114 -11.81 -9.78 5.30
CA ALA A 114 -11.48 -9.89 3.88
C ALA A 114 -12.62 -9.40 2.98
N MET A 115 -13.87 -9.79 3.27
CA MET A 115 -15.05 -9.30 2.56
C MET A 115 -15.27 -7.80 2.76
N ALA A 116 -15.09 -7.29 3.99
CA ALA A 116 -15.21 -5.88 4.30
C ALA A 116 -14.16 -5.03 3.55
N ALA A 117 -12.92 -5.51 3.46
CA ALA A 117 -11.86 -4.86 2.69
C ALA A 117 -12.19 -4.79 1.19
N TYR A 118 -12.71 -5.88 0.60
CA TYR A 118 -13.19 -5.88 -0.78
C TYR A 118 -14.33 -4.87 -1.01
N ASN A 119 -15.34 -4.86 -0.14
CA ASN A 119 -16.46 -3.92 -0.26
C ASN A 119 -15.99 -2.46 -0.15
N ARG A 120 -15.04 -2.18 0.74
CA ARG A 120 -14.42 -0.85 0.84
C ARG A 120 -13.69 -0.46 -0.45
N CYS A 121 -12.93 -1.39 -1.05
CA CYS A 121 -12.28 -1.19 -2.35
C CYS A 121 -13.31 -0.84 -3.42
N ARG A 122 -14.36 -1.67 -3.56
CA ARG A 122 -15.46 -1.45 -4.51
C ARG A 122 -16.10 -0.09 -4.35
N ASN A 123 -16.47 0.27 -3.12
CA ASN A 123 -17.10 1.56 -2.83
C ASN A 123 -16.18 2.73 -3.22
N ALA A 124 -14.87 2.62 -2.98
CA ALA A 124 -13.91 3.65 -3.38
C ALA A 124 -13.81 3.77 -4.92
N MET A 125 -13.69 2.66 -5.65
CA MET A 125 -13.63 2.69 -7.12
C MET A 125 -14.90 3.29 -7.73
N THR A 126 -16.06 2.89 -7.22
CA THR A 126 -17.34 3.40 -7.71
C THR A 126 -17.50 4.89 -7.40
N ALA A 127 -17.20 5.33 -6.17
CA ALA A 127 -17.39 6.71 -5.75
C ALA A 127 -16.45 7.71 -6.44
N PHE A 128 -15.19 7.31 -6.69
CA PHE A 128 -14.16 8.24 -7.18
C PHE A 128 -13.82 8.07 -8.66
N LEU A 129 -14.00 6.86 -9.22
CA LEU A 129 -13.60 6.54 -10.59
C LEU A 129 -14.79 6.11 -11.47
N ASN A 130 -16.01 6.01 -10.91
CA ASN A 130 -17.19 5.46 -11.59
C ASN A 130 -16.92 4.09 -12.23
N SER A 131 -16.09 3.27 -11.57
CA SER A 131 -15.69 1.96 -12.03
C SER A 131 -15.89 0.88 -10.96
N GLU A 132 -15.89 -0.37 -11.40
CA GLU A 132 -15.83 -1.54 -10.52
C GLU A 132 -14.36 -1.96 -10.31
N PRO A 133 -14.03 -2.72 -9.24
CA PRO A 133 -12.71 -3.30 -9.06
C PRO A 133 -12.29 -4.14 -10.27
N SER A 134 -10.97 -4.21 -10.47
CA SER A 134 -10.35 -5.03 -11.50
C SER A 134 -10.74 -6.51 -11.40
N VAL A 135 -10.61 -7.23 -12.51
CA VAL A 135 -10.87 -8.68 -12.58
C VAL A 135 -10.07 -9.44 -11.53
N LYS A 136 -8.79 -9.11 -11.36
CA LYS A 136 -7.91 -9.70 -10.34
C LYS A 136 -8.47 -9.53 -8.92
N THR A 137 -8.98 -8.34 -8.58
CA THR A 137 -9.57 -8.08 -7.26
C THR A 137 -10.86 -8.90 -7.06
N LYS A 138 -11.69 -9.00 -8.09
CA LYS A 138 -12.93 -9.81 -8.07
C LYS A 138 -12.64 -11.30 -7.91
N GLU A 139 -11.63 -11.82 -8.59
CA GLU A 139 -11.20 -13.22 -8.47
C GLU A 139 -10.72 -13.57 -7.06
N ILE A 140 -9.96 -12.66 -6.41
CA ILE A 140 -9.56 -12.85 -5.01
C ILE A 140 -10.81 -12.92 -4.12
N TYR A 141 -11.78 -12.04 -4.33
CA TYR A 141 -13.03 -12.04 -3.56
C TYR A 141 -13.88 -13.29 -3.79
N GLN A 142 -13.95 -13.82 -5.01
CA GLN A 142 -14.72 -15.03 -5.29
C GLN A 142 -14.21 -16.22 -4.48
N ARG A 143 -12.88 -16.37 -4.36
CA ARG A 143 -12.25 -17.38 -3.50
C ARG A 143 -12.54 -17.21 -2.01
N ILE A 144 -13.03 -16.04 -1.59
CA ILE A 144 -13.49 -15.77 -0.24
C ILE A 144 -14.94 -16.16 -0.08
N VAL A 145 -15.78 -16.15 -1.13
CA VAL A 145 -17.22 -16.39 -0.97
C VAL A 145 -17.59 -17.85 -1.23
N ASP A 146 -16.82 -18.52 -2.09
CA ASP A 146 -16.88 -19.98 -2.25
C ASP A 146 -16.47 -20.70 -0.95
#